data_AF-O15662-F1
#
_entry.id   AF-O15662-F1
#
_cell.length_a   1.000
_cell.length_b   1.000
_cell.length_c   1.000
_cell.angle_alpha   90.00
_cell.angle_beta   90.00
_cell.angle_gamma   90.00
#
_symmetry.space_group_name_H-M   'P 1'
#
loop_
_entity.id
_entity.type
_entity.pdbx_description
1 polymer ?
#
loop_
_entity_poly.entity_id
_entity_poly.type
_entity_poly.pdbx_seq_one_letter_code
_entity_poly.pdbx_strand_id
1 'polypeptide(L)'
;FFWVWVTEMLIDSIEWRTQLKSCINNETKACKNGCNTKCDCFKKWVEKKKTEWGKIKEHFKKQKGFSIFGDNYDFALNYLLKKEELLENLREAYGNANEIKRIEELLEDEENVVADNQNKTTIDKLLNSR
;
A
#
# COMPACT_ATOMS: atom_id res chain seq x y z
N PHE A 1 -7.49 8.63 -11.57
CA PHE A 1 -8.06 8.31 -10.23
C PHE A 1 -7.31 7.17 -9.56
N PHE A 2 -7.31 5.95 -10.11
CA PHE A 2 -6.64 4.78 -9.48
C PHE A 2 -5.18 5.05 -9.10
N TRP A 3 -4.36 5.45 -10.07
CA TRP A 3 -2.93 5.71 -9.82
C TRP A 3 -2.69 6.86 -8.84
N VAL A 4 -3.54 7.90 -8.85
CA VAL A 4 -3.43 9.01 -7.87
C VAL A 4 -3.62 8.48 -6.46
N TRP A 5 -4.67 7.68 -6.25
CA TRP A 5 -4.95 7.09 -4.93
C TRP A 5 -3.83 6.14 -4.48
N VAL A 6 -3.28 5.33 -5.39
CA VAL A 6 -2.15 4.43 -5.09
C VAL A 6 -0.92 5.24 -4.68
N THR A 7 -0.55 6.28 -5.44
CA THR A 7 0.59 7.15 -5.12
C THR A 7 0.42 7.82 -3.76
N GLU A 8 -0.73 8.46 -3.52
CA GLU A 8 -1.04 9.12 -2.24
C GLU A 8 -0.99 8.14 -1.06
N MET A 9 -1.54 6.92 -1.22
CA MET A 9 -1.52 5.90 -0.18
C MET A 9 -0.09 5.45 0.17
N LEU A 10 0.79 5.31 -0.82
CA LEU A 10 2.19 4.94 -0.61
C LEU A 10 2.97 6.07 0.07
N ILE A 11 2.76 7.32 -0.35
CA ILE A 11 3.39 8.50 0.27
C ILE A 11 2.94 8.63 1.73
N ASP A 12 1.62 8.62 1.99
CA ASP A 12 1.06 8.66 3.34
C ASP A 12 1.64 7.52 4.21
N SER A 13 1.81 6.33 3.64
CA SER A 13 2.37 5.17 4.34
C SER A 13 3.81 5.40 4.80
N ILE A 14 4.62 6.10 4.02
CA ILE A 14 5.99 6.49 4.36
C ILE A 14 5.99 7.61 5.42
N GLU A 15 5.11 8.58 5.29
CA GLU A 15 4.96 9.66 6.27
C GLU A 15 4.55 9.11 7.63
N TRP A 16 3.57 8.21 7.68
CA TRP A 16 3.17 7.54 8.91
C TRP A 16 4.31 6.72 9.54
N ARG A 17 5.11 6.00 8.73
CA ARG A 17 6.30 5.30 9.25
C ARG A 17 7.26 6.28 9.92
N THR A 18 7.47 7.43 9.31
CA THR A 18 8.36 8.47 9.84
C THR A 18 7.80 9.07 11.13
N GLN A 19 6.52 9.45 11.14
CA GLN A 19 5.85 10.06 12.30
C GLN A 19 5.73 9.11 13.49
N LEU A 20 5.55 7.81 13.23
CA LEU A 20 5.38 6.78 14.25
C LEU A 20 6.67 6.05 14.61
N LYS A 21 7.80 6.34 13.95
CA LYS A 21 9.10 5.69 14.20
C LYS A 21 9.50 5.73 15.68
N SER A 22 9.25 6.85 16.35
CA SER A 22 9.52 6.99 17.78
C SER A 22 8.40 6.46 18.67
N CYS A 23 7.20 6.28 18.13
CA CYS A 23 5.98 5.91 18.84
C CYS A 23 5.70 4.40 18.86
N ILE A 24 6.17 3.63 17.88
CA ILE A 24 6.00 2.18 17.84
C ILE A 24 7.24 1.52 18.47
N ASN A 25 7.03 0.54 19.33
CA ASN A 25 8.11 -0.31 19.82
C ASN A 25 8.49 -1.33 18.74
N ASN A 26 9.77 -1.40 18.38
CA ASN A 26 10.23 -2.26 17.30
C ASN A 26 10.11 -3.77 17.61
N GLU A 27 10.22 -4.14 18.90
CA GLU A 27 10.16 -5.52 19.39
C GLU A 27 8.71 -5.97 19.57
N THR A 28 7.89 -5.18 20.27
CA THR A 28 6.52 -5.57 20.62
C THR A 28 5.46 -5.11 19.62
N LYS A 29 5.83 -4.23 18.66
CA LYS A 29 4.93 -3.51 17.74
C LYS A 29 3.85 -2.67 18.43
N ALA A 30 3.89 -2.54 19.76
CA ALA A 30 2.92 -1.77 20.52
C ALA A 30 3.19 -0.27 20.43
N CYS A 31 2.13 0.52 20.54
CA CYS A 31 2.24 1.97 20.72
C CYS A 31 2.82 2.29 22.10
N LYS A 32 3.81 3.18 22.16
CA LYS A 32 4.41 3.66 23.40
C LYS A 32 3.47 4.60 24.14
N ASN A 33 3.54 4.56 25.47
CA ASN A 33 2.82 5.51 26.33
C ASN A 33 3.14 6.96 25.93
N GLY A 34 2.11 7.79 25.79
CA GLY A 34 2.22 9.18 25.33
C GLY A 34 2.08 9.38 23.81
N CYS A 35 2.08 8.30 23.01
CA CYS A 35 1.82 8.36 21.57
C CYS A 35 0.40 7.91 21.19
N ASN A 36 -0.47 7.60 22.15
CA ASN A 36 -1.80 7.02 21.93
C ASN A 36 -2.61 7.79 20.87
N THR A 37 -2.64 9.13 20.95
CA THR A 37 -3.35 9.96 19.96
C THR A 37 -2.84 9.76 18.53
N LYS A 38 -1.53 9.67 18.32
CA LYS A 38 -0.95 9.45 16.98
C LYS A 38 -1.25 8.05 16.47
N CYS A 39 -1.14 7.04 17.34
CA CYS A 39 -1.45 5.66 17.00
C CYS A 39 -2.96 5.47 16.69
N ASP A 40 -3.84 6.13 17.44
CA ASP A 40 -5.28 6.11 17.18
C ASP A 40 -5.64 6.79 15.86
N CYS A 41 -5.01 7.93 15.55
CA CYS A 41 -5.16 8.59 14.25
C CYS A 41 -4.68 7.69 13.11
N PHE A 42 -3.54 7.03 13.28
CA PHE A 42 -3.02 6.10 12.29
C PHE A 42 -3.97 4.92 12.07
N LYS A 43 -4.49 4.31 13.15
CA LYS A 43 -5.47 3.21 13.07
C LYS A 43 -6.73 3.66 12.31
N LYS A 44 -7.25 4.85 12.60
CA LYS A 44 -8.39 5.43 11.88
C LYS A 44 -8.07 5.65 10.40
N TRP A 45 -6.86 6.12 10.06
CA TRP A 45 -6.41 6.28 8.69
C TRP A 45 -6.35 4.93 7.97
N VAL A 46 -5.80 3.88 8.58
CA VAL A 46 -5.74 2.52 8.01
C VAL A 46 -7.15 1.99 7.71
N GLU A 47 -8.09 2.10 8.65
CA GLU A 47 -9.46 1.62 8.45
C GLU A 47 -10.20 2.39 7.34
N LYS A 48 -9.96 3.71 7.24
CA LYS A 48 -10.46 4.52 6.14
C LYS A 48 -9.88 4.04 4.80
N LYS A 49 -8.57 3.81 4.72
CA LYS A 49 -7.90 3.35 3.48
C LYS A 49 -8.31 1.93 3.08
N LYS A 50 -8.53 1.02 4.04
CA LYS A 50 -9.12 -0.30 3.75
C LYS A 50 -10.51 -0.19 3.12
N THR A 51 -11.34 0.72 3.63
CA THR A 51 -12.69 0.96 3.09
C THR A 51 -12.63 1.55 1.67
N GLU A 52 -11.77 2.54 1.45
CA GLU A 52 -11.54 3.12 0.11
C GLU A 52 -11.01 2.06 -0.86
N TRP A 53 -10.03 1.26 -0.44
CA TRP A 53 -9.43 0.20 -1.24
C TRP A 53 -10.44 -0.87 -1.64
N GLY A 54 -11.32 -1.29 -0.72
CA GLY A 54 -12.40 -2.22 -1.03
C GLY A 54 -13.27 -1.74 -2.19
N LYS A 55 -13.69 -0.46 -2.16
CA LYS A 55 -14.48 0.15 -3.24
C LYS A 55 -13.71 0.25 -4.55
N ILE A 56 -12.41 0.55 -4.48
CA ILE A 56 -11.55 0.59 -5.67
C ILE A 56 -11.46 -0.80 -6.30
N LYS A 57 -11.27 -1.87 -5.51
CA LYS A 57 -11.26 -3.25 -6.00
C LYS A 57 -12.58 -3.63 -6.65
N GLU A 58 -13.71 -3.29 -6.03
CA GLU A 58 -15.04 -3.53 -6.63
C GLU A 58 -15.23 -2.79 -7.95
N HIS A 59 -14.77 -1.55 -8.04
CA HIS A 59 -14.83 -0.78 -9.29
C HIS A 59 -13.88 -1.36 -10.35
N PHE A 60 -12.69 -1.79 -9.97
CA PHE A 60 -11.72 -2.43 -10.85
C PHE A 60 -12.29 -3.70 -11.51
N LYS A 61 -13.03 -4.51 -10.74
CA LYS A 61 -13.71 -5.73 -11.23
C LYS A 61 -14.83 -5.47 -12.24
N LYS A 62 -15.28 -4.21 -12.42
CA LYS A 62 -16.34 -3.85 -13.36
C LYS A 62 -15.81 -3.35 -14.71
N GLN A 63 -14.50 -3.13 -14.85
CA GLN A 63 -13.95 -2.62 -16.11
C GLN A 63 -13.89 -3.75 -17.16
N LYS A 64 -14.05 -3.39 -18.43
CA LYS A 64 -13.91 -4.32 -19.56
C LYS A 64 -12.44 -4.31 -20.03
N GLY A 65 -12.02 -5.38 -20.73
CA GLY A 65 -10.68 -5.45 -21.33
C GLY A 65 -9.67 -6.34 -20.60
N PHE A 66 -10.10 -7.07 -19.57
CA PHE A 66 -9.26 -8.06 -18.88
C PHE A 66 -9.27 -9.46 -19.52
N SER A 67 -9.79 -9.58 -20.75
CA SER A 67 -9.77 -10.85 -21.49
C SER A 67 -8.35 -11.37 -21.71
N ILE A 68 -7.37 -10.48 -21.82
CA ILE A 68 -5.93 -10.81 -21.87
C ILE A 68 -5.42 -11.49 -20.59
N PHE A 69 -6.12 -11.32 -19.48
CA PHE A 69 -5.87 -11.98 -18.20
C PHE A 69 -6.88 -13.10 -17.90
N GLY A 70 -7.60 -13.58 -18.92
CA GLY A 70 -8.63 -14.62 -18.77
C GLY A 70 -9.80 -14.20 -17.88
N ASP A 71 -10.16 -12.91 -17.90
CA ASP A 71 -11.15 -12.29 -17.02
C ASP A 71 -10.84 -12.47 -15.52
N ASN A 72 -9.57 -12.73 -15.19
CA ASN A 72 -9.09 -12.83 -13.82
C ASN A 72 -8.64 -11.46 -13.31
N TYR A 73 -9.60 -10.69 -12.82
CA TYR A 73 -9.39 -9.35 -12.27
C TYR A 73 -8.43 -9.32 -11.08
N ASP A 74 -8.48 -10.34 -10.22
CA ASP A 74 -7.60 -10.41 -9.05
C ASP A 74 -6.15 -10.66 -9.48
N PHE A 75 -5.93 -11.49 -10.51
CA PHE A 75 -4.62 -11.67 -11.12
C PHE A 75 -4.11 -10.37 -11.77
N ALA A 76 -4.94 -9.71 -12.57
CA ALA A 76 -4.58 -8.46 -13.24
C ALA A 76 -4.22 -7.36 -12.23
N LEU A 77 -5.02 -7.20 -11.17
CA LEU A 77 -4.76 -6.23 -10.12
C LEU A 77 -3.48 -6.56 -9.36
N ASN A 78 -3.25 -7.84 -9.03
CA ASN A 78 -2.01 -8.27 -8.39
C ASN A 78 -0.79 -8.00 -9.28
N TYR A 79 -0.90 -8.26 -10.59
CA TYR A 79 0.15 -8.01 -11.57
C TYR A 79 0.53 -6.52 -11.61
N LEU A 80 -0.46 -5.64 -11.80
CA LEU A 80 -0.24 -4.18 -11.87
C LEU A 80 0.38 -3.58 -10.59
N LEU A 81 0.16 -4.22 -9.45
CA LEU A 81 0.66 -3.76 -8.16
C LEU A 81 1.94 -4.48 -7.72
N LYS A 82 2.50 -5.38 -8.54
CA LYS A 82 3.84 -5.93 -8.29
C LYS A 82 4.87 -4.80 -8.31
N LYS A 83 5.93 -4.93 -7.51
CA LYS A 83 6.95 -3.89 -7.31
C LYS A 83 7.44 -3.28 -8.63
N GLU A 84 7.90 -4.11 -9.57
CA GLU A 84 8.48 -3.66 -10.85
C GLU A 84 7.45 -2.86 -11.67
N GLU A 85 6.30 -3.46 -11.95
CA GLU A 85 5.18 -2.85 -12.70
C GLU A 85 4.68 -1.57 -12.04
N LEU A 86 4.51 -1.58 -10.72
CA LEU A 86 4.05 -0.43 -9.95
C LEU A 86 5.05 0.73 -10.08
N LEU A 87 6.35 0.48 -9.91
CA LEU A 87 7.37 1.52 -10.00
C LEU A 87 7.47 2.08 -11.42
N GLU A 88 7.34 1.25 -12.45
CA GLU A 88 7.29 1.71 -13.85
C GLU A 88 6.09 2.63 -14.10
N ASN A 89 4.88 2.18 -13.76
CA ASN A 89 3.65 2.97 -13.90
C ASN A 89 3.73 4.31 -13.14
N LEU A 90 4.31 4.31 -11.94
CA LEU A 90 4.49 5.54 -11.15
C LEU A 90 5.52 6.49 -11.76
N ARG A 91 6.63 5.96 -12.32
CA ARG A 91 7.65 6.77 -13.01
C ARG A 91 7.06 7.46 -14.23
N GLU A 92 6.28 6.75 -15.04
CA GLU A 92 5.61 7.30 -16.22
C GLU A 92 4.56 8.36 -15.86
N ALA A 93 3.76 8.10 -14.82
CA ALA A 93 2.65 8.98 -14.47
C ALA A 93 3.06 10.23 -13.67
N TYR A 94 4.07 10.15 -12.80
CA TYR A 94 4.37 11.20 -11.82
C TYR A 94 5.82 11.70 -11.79
N GLY A 95 6.77 11.03 -12.46
CA GLY A 95 8.12 11.55 -12.79
C GLY A 95 9.05 12.01 -11.64
N ASN A 96 8.61 12.02 -10.37
CA ASN A 96 9.42 12.51 -9.25
C ASN A 96 10.37 11.44 -8.72
N ALA A 97 11.62 11.48 -9.18
CA ALA A 97 12.65 10.48 -8.85
C ALA A 97 12.85 10.26 -7.33
N ASN A 98 12.75 11.31 -6.51
CA ASN A 98 12.94 11.19 -5.06
C ASN A 98 11.78 10.47 -4.38
N GLU A 99 10.55 10.71 -4.82
CA GLU A 99 9.36 10.01 -4.29
C GLU A 99 9.37 8.54 -4.70
N ILE A 100 9.70 8.26 -5.96
CA ILE A 100 9.82 6.90 -6.47
C ILE A 100 10.85 6.10 -5.68
N LYS A 101 12.02 6.69 -5.39
CA LYS A 101 13.05 6.02 -4.59
C LYS A 101 12.55 5.67 -3.18
N ARG A 102 11.85 6.58 -2.51
CA ARG A 102 11.29 6.32 -1.17
C ARG A 102 10.20 5.23 -1.20
N ILE A 103 9.42 5.17 -2.28
CA ILE A 103 8.42 4.11 -2.49
C ILE A 103 9.12 2.77 -2.73
N GLU A 104 10.17 2.73 -3.55
CA GLU A 104 10.96 1.53 -3.77
C GLU A 104 11.53 0.96 -2.46
N GLU A 105 12.12 1.81 -1.61
CA GLU A 105 12.59 1.46 -0.27
C GLU A 105 11.45 0.93 0.63
N LEU A 106 10.26 1.55 0.60
CA LEU A 106 9.08 1.09 1.35
C LEU A 106 8.69 -0.34 0.95
N LEU A 107 8.70 -0.64 -0.35
CA LEU A 107 8.28 -1.93 -0.89
C LEU A 107 9.28 -3.04 -0.57
N GLU A 108 10.57 -2.74 -0.58
CA GLU A 108 11.64 -3.68 -0.17
C GLU A 108 11.51 -4.10 1.29
N ASP A 109 11.21 -3.15 2.18
CA ASP A 109 10.99 -3.44 3.59
C ASP A 109 9.82 -4.42 3.81
N GLU A 110 8.78 -4.35 2.99
CA GLU A 110 7.58 -5.21 3.11
C GLU A 110 7.80 -6.61 2.51
N GLU A 111 8.60 -6.74 1.45
CA GLU A 111 8.96 -8.04 0.87
C GLU A 111 9.74 -8.91 1.86
N ASN A 112 10.57 -8.29 2.71
CA ASN A 112 11.36 -8.99 3.73
C ASN A 112 10.54 -9.52 4.92
N VAL A 113 9.25 -9.17 5.03
CA VAL A 113 8.42 -9.46 6.22
C VAL A 113 7.42 -10.60 5.99
N VAL A 114 7.19 -11.08 4.76
CA VAL A 114 5.99 -11.89 4.46
C VAL A 114 6.30 -13.23 3.78
N ALA A 115 6.18 -14.31 4.56
CA ALA A 115 5.85 -15.66 4.09
C ALA A 115 4.33 -15.90 4.26
N ASP A 116 3.48 -15.29 3.43
CA ASP A 116 2.02 -15.50 3.48
C ASP A 116 1.49 -15.88 2.09
N ASN A 117 0.83 -17.03 2.02
CA ASN A 117 0.31 -17.69 0.80
C ASN A 117 -1.08 -17.19 0.38
N GLN A 118 -1.52 -16.02 0.86
CA GLN A 118 -2.81 -15.44 0.48
C GLN A 118 -2.65 -14.50 -0.73
N ASN A 119 -3.60 -14.55 -1.67
CA ASN A 119 -3.75 -13.65 -2.84
C ASN A 119 -4.01 -12.18 -2.40
N LYS A 120 -3.03 -11.56 -1.75
CA LYS A 120 -3.06 -10.18 -1.27
C LYS A 120 -2.22 -9.31 -2.19
N THR A 121 -2.80 -8.20 -2.65
CA THR A 121 -2.06 -7.17 -3.39
C THR A 121 -1.00 -6.53 -2.49
N THR A 122 -0.02 -5.84 -3.09
CA THR A 122 0.96 -5.02 -2.36
C THR A 122 0.31 -4.03 -1.41
N ILE A 123 -0.81 -3.42 -1.83
CA ILE A 123 -1.61 -2.50 -1.01
C ILE A 123 -2.27 -3.23 0.17
N ASP A 124 -2.82 -4.43 -0.05
CA ASP A 124 -3.39 -5.24 1.04
C ASP A 124 -2.31 -5.62 2.06
N LYS A 125 -1.07 -5.88 1.63
CA LYS A 125 0.05 -6.16 2.55
C LYS A 125 0.37 -4.94 3.41
N LEU A 126 0.57 -3.78 2.78
CA LEU A 126 0.89 -2.51 3.46
C LEU A 126 -0.18 -2.06 4.47
N LEU A 127 -1.46 -2.33 4.21
CA LEU A 127 -2.57 -2.00 5.13
C LEU A 127 -2.73 -3.01 6.27
N ASN A 128 -2.10 -4.19 6.19
CA ASN A 128 -2.20 -5.27 7.18
C ASN A 128 -0.89 -5.53 7.94
N SER A 129 0.25 -5.03 7.48
CA SER A 129 1.58 -5.25 8.08
C SER A 129 1.87 -4.41 9.34
N ARG A 130 0.85 -3.74 9.91
CA ARG A 130 1.03 -2.71 10.95
C ARG A 130 0.01 -2.81 12.07
#